data_AF-A0A3B8ZKR2-F1
#
_entry.id   AF-A0A3B8ZKR2-F1
#
_cell.length_a   1.000
_cell.length_b   1.000
_cell.length_c   1.000
_cell.angle_alpha   90.00
_cell.angle_beta   90.00
_cell.angle_gamma   90.00
#
_symmetry.space_group_name_H-M   'P 1'
#
loop_
_entity.id
_entity.type
_entity.pdbx_description
1 polymer ?
#
loop_
_entity_poly.entity_id
_entity_poly.type
_entity_poly.pdbx_seq_one_letter_code
_entity_poly.pdbx_strand_id
1 'polypeptide(L)'
;MSLGDEIWEAYRFHRTWRSRTTGSAGAIAFFVGAALAGQCMIWMGWFEPGKTPNGQILDYWPGFLLGGLLLGIPALLVARKVYDRLHR
;
A
#
# COMPACT_ATOMS: atom_id res chain seq x y z
N MET A 1 23.81 -31.40 -6.64
CA MET A 1 22.65 -30.59 -7.04
C MET A 1 22.76 -30.36 -8.52
N SER A 2 21.69 -30.62 -9.28
CA SER A 2 21.70 -30.39 -10.73
C SER A 2 21.64 -28.87 -11.01
N LEU A 3 22.30 -28.39 -12.06
CA LEU A 3 22.20 -27.00 -12.53
C LEU A 3 20.73 -26.57 -12.72
N GLY A 4 19.86 -27.51 -13.08
CA GLY A 4 18.41 -27.26 -13.21
C GLY A 4 17.69 -26.97 -11.88
N ASP A 5 18.16 -27.54 -10.77
CA ASP A 5 17.57 -27.35 -9.45
C ASP A 5 17.90 -25.94 -8.92
N GLU A 6 19.14 -25.49 -9.11
CA GLU A 6 19.61 -24.15 -8.70
C GLU A 6 18.88 -23.04 -9.47
N ILE A 7 18.68 -23.22 -10.78
CA ILE A 7 17.93 -22.27 -11.62
C ILE A 7 16.47 -22.19 -11.18
N TRP A 8 15.86 -23.34 -10.86
CA TRP A 8 14.48 -23.39 -10.39
C TRP A 8 14.30 -22.73 -9.02
N GLU A 9 15.24 -22.93 -8.11
CA GLU A 9 15.22 -22.35 -6.77
C GLU A 9 15.43 -20.82 -6.81
N ALA A 10 16.36 -20.34 -7.64
CA ALA A 10 16.55 -18.92 -7.90
C ALA A 10 15.29 -18.25 -8.50
N TYR A 11 14.63 -18.92 -9.45
CA TYR A 11 13.39 -18.42 -10.04
C TYR A 11 12.24 -18.32 -9.01
N ARG A 12 12.12 -19.32 -8.15
CA ARG A 12 11.11 -19.36 -7.07
C ARG A 12 11.36 -18.28 -6.02
N PHE A 13 12.63 -18.09 -5.63
CA PHE A 13 13.04 -17.04 -4.71
C PHE A 13 12.73 -15.66 -5.27
N HIS A 14 13.08 -15.40 -6.54
CA HIS A 14 12.84 -14.13 -7.20
C HIS A 14 11.34 -13.80 -7.33
N ARG A 15 10.50 -14.78 -7.67
CA ARG A 15 9.04 -14.60 -7.75
C ARG A 15 8.42 -14.29 -6.39
N THR A 16 8.90 -14.94 -5.33
CA THR A 16 8.42 -14.72 -3.95
C THR A 16 8.79 -13.32 -3.45
N TRP A 17 10.04 -12.90 -3.69
CA TRP A 17 10.51 -11.56 -3.34
C TRP A 17 9.78 -10.47 -4.11
N ARG A 18 9.58 -10.62 -5.42
CA ARG A 18 8.75 -9.70 -6.22
C ARG A 18 7.36 -9.51 -5.62
N SER A 19 6.69 -10.60 -5.28
CA SER A 19 5.34 -10.56 -4.69
C SER A 19 5.33 -9.82 -3.35
N ARG A 20 6.30 -10.12 -2.47
CA ARG A 20 6.43 -9.48 -1.16
C ARG A 20 6.75 -8.00 -1.27
N THR A 21 7.73 -7.60 -2.07
CA THR A 21 8.11 -6.19 -2.22
C THR A 21 6.98 -5.36 -2.81
N THR A 22 6.27 -5.90 -3.82
CA THR A 22 5.12 -5.21 -4.42
C THR A 22 3.96 -5.13 -3.44
N GLY A 23 3.66 -6.22 -2.72
CA GLY A 23 2.61 -6.25 -1.69
C GLY A 23 2.89 -5.31 -0.51
N SER A 24 4.11 -5.30 0.01
CA SER A 24 4.53 -4.41 1.11
C SER A 24 4.51 -2.95 0.70
N ALA A 25 5.00 -2.60 -0.50
CA ALA A 25 4.96 -1.23 -1.01
C ALA A 25 3.53 -0.72 -1.21
N GLY A 26 2.64 -1.56 -1.76
CA GLY A 26 1.22 -1.24 -1.91
C GLY A 26 0.52 -1.03 -0.55
N ALA A 27 0.79 -1.90 0.42
CA ALA A 27 0.23 -1.77 1.76
C ALA A 27 0.71 -0.49 2.48
N ILE A 28 2.01 -0.19 2.41
CA ILE A 28 2.58 1.05 3.01
C ILE A 28 1.93 2.27 2.37
N ALA A 29 1.85 2.32 1.04
CA ALA A 29 1.24 3.44 0.33
C ALA A 29 -0.26 3.60 0.63
N PHE A 30 -0.98 2.49 0.82
CA PHE A 30 -2.37 2.52 1.26
C PHE A 30 -2.50 3.15 2.67
N PHE A 31 -1.68 2.73 3.63
CA PHE A 31 -1.71 3.30 4.98
C PHE A 31 -1.32 4.78 5.00
N VAL A 32 -0.29 5.16 4.24
CA VAL A 32 0.11 6.56 4.09
C VAL A 32 -1.01 7.39 3.47
N GLY A 33 -1.69 6.86 2.45
CA GLY A 33 -2.81 7.55 1.82
C GLY A 33 -4.03 7.70 2.72
N ALA A 34 -4.36 6.68 3.50
CA ALA A 34 -5.40 6.75 4.51
C ALA A 34 -5.06 7.80 5.59
N ALA A 35 -3.82 7.82 6.09
CA ALA A 35 -3.37 8.80 7.08
C ALA A 35 -3.44 10.25 6.55
N LEU A 36 -3.00 10.48 5.31
CA LEU A 36 -3.09 11.78 4.65
C LEU A 36 -4.54 12.23 4.46
N ALA A 37 -5.43 11.34 4.03
CA ALA A 37 -6.85 11.65 3.93
C ALA A 37 -7.45 12.02 5.28
N GLY A 38 -7.10 11.29 6.35
CA GLY A 38 -7.46 11.65 7.71
C GLY A 38 -7.00 13.05 8.11
N GLN A 39 -5.75 13.38 7.82
CA GLN A 39 -5.18 14.71 8.11
C GLN A 39 -5.92 15.81 7.34
N CYS A 40 -6.26 15.58 6.06
CA CYS A 40 -7.05 16.51 5.27
C CYS A 40 -8.46 16.70 5.82
N MET A 41 -9.12 15.64 6.28
CA MET A 41 -10.45 15.71 6.89
C MET A 41 -10.43 16.49 8.22
N ILE A 42 -9.36 16.37 9.00
CA ILE A 42 -9.12 17.20 10.18
C ILE A 42 -8.99 18.67 9.79
N TRP A 43 -8.15 18.98 8.79
CA TRP A 43 -7.94 20.36 8.33
C TRP A 43 -9.19 21.00 7.73
N MET A 44 -10.05 20.23 7.08
CA MET A 44 -11.33 20.70 6.56
C MET A 44 -12.41 20.84 7.64
N GLY A 45 -12.09 20.53 8.91
CA GLY A 45 -13.04 20.58 10.02
C GLY A 45 -14.13 19.51 9.96
N TRP A 46 -13.96 18.48 9.12
CA TRP A 46 -14.91 17.37 9.02
C TRP A 46 -14.78 16.40 10.19
N PHE A 47 -13.61 16.36 10.82
CA PHE A 47 -13.31 15.54 11.98
C PHE A 47 -12.51 16.34 13.01
N GLU A 48 -12.99 16.42 14.25
CA GLU A 48 -12.23 16.99 15.38
C GLU A 48 -11.78 15.86 16.32
N PRO A 49 -10.46 15.59 16.40
CA PRO A 49 -9.94 14.58 17.31
C PRO A 49 -10.38 14.87 18.74
N GLY A 50 -11.04 13.90 19.39
CA GLY A 50 -11.48 14.00 20.79
C GLY A 50 -12.86 14.64 21.01
N LYS A 51 -13.51 15.21 19.98
CA LYS A 51 -14.91 15.66 20.06
C LYS A 51 -15.88 14.81 19.26
N THR A 52 -15.38 14.12 18.23
CA THR A 52 -16.19 13.21 17.41
C THR A 52 -16.59 11.97 18.23
N PRO A 53 -17.89 11.66 18.39
CA PRO A 53 -18.33 10.44 19.06
C PRO A 53 -17.77 9.20 18.34
N ASN A 54 -17.29 8.20 19.08
CA ASN A 54 -16.73 6.97 18.50
C ASN A 54 -17.67 6.26 17.50
N GLY A 55 -19.00 6.46 17.62
CA GLY A 55 -19.98 5.94 16.68
C GLY A 55 -19.94 6.57 15.28
N GLN A 56 -19.42 7.79 15.14
CA GLN A 56 -19.32 8.51 13.85
C GLN A 56 -18.00 8.23 13.12
N ILE A 57 -17.01 7.61 13.77
CA ILE A 57 -15.73 7.24 13.14
C ILE A 57 -15.94 6.37 11.89
N LEU A 58 -16.98 5.51 11.91
CA LEU A 58 -17.34 4.66 10.77
C LEU A 58 -17.85 5.47 9.56
N ASP A 59 -18.47 6.64 9.78
CA ASP A 59 -19.00 7.49 8.71
C ASP A 59 -17.87 8.14 7.90
N TYR A 60 -16.68 8.29 8.49
CA TYR A 60 -15.50 8.82 7.83
C TYR A 60 -14.65 7.75 7.14
N TRP A 61 -14.89 6.47 7.43
CA TRP A 61 -14.17 5.32 6.85
C TRP A 61 -14.10 5.34 5.32
N PRO A 62 -15.16 5.71 4.58
CA PRO A 62 -15.09 5.87 3.12
C PRO A 62 -14.03 6.88 2.66
N GLY A 63 -13.83 7.97 3.41
CA GLY A 63 -12.81 8.98 3.11
C GLY A 63 -11.39 8.45 3.30
N PHE A 64 -11.14 7.72 4.38
CA PHE A 64 -9.87 7.02 4.62
C PHE A 64 -9.59 5.96 3.55
N LEU A 65 -10.60 5.19 3.16
CA LEU A 65 -10.49 4.17 2.10
C LEU A 65 -10.19 4.81 0.75
N LEU A 66 -10.85 5.93 0.41
CA LEU A 66 -10.58 6.66 -0.83
C LEU A 66 -9.15 7.21 -0.85
N GLY A 67 -8.68 7.79 0.25
CA GLY A 67 -7.28 8.22 0.39
C GLY A 67 -6.28 7.07 0.19
N GLY A 68 -6.55 5.94 0.83
CA GLY A 68 -5.74 4.73 0.68
C GLY A 68 -5.78 4.14 -0.74
N LEU A 69 -6.93 4.15 -1.41
CA LEU A 69 -7.09 3.64 -2.78
C LEU A 69 -6.40 4.54 -3.81
N LEU A 70 -6.61 5.86 -3.72
CA LEU A 70 -6.06 6.85 -4.66
C LEU A 70 -4.53 6.90 -4.62
N LEU A 71 -3.91 6.58 -3.49
CA LEU A 71 -2.45 6.57 -3.35
C LEU A 71 -1.86 5.16 -3.38
N GLY A 72 -2.56 4.17 -2.83
CA GLY A 72 -2.11 2.78 -2.74
C GLY A 72 -2.07 2.06 -4.08
N ILE A 73 -3.09 2.20 -4.94
CA ILE A 73 -3.10 1.53 -6.25
C ILE A 73 -2.01 2.10 -7.17
N PRO A 74 -1.84 3.42 -7.34
CA PRO A 74 -0.76 3.96 -8.15
C PRO A 74 0.62 3.60 -7.61
N ALA A 75 0.83 3.63 -6.29
CA ALA A 75 2.09 3.25 -5.68
C ALA A 75 2.42 1.77 -5.91
N LEU A 76 1.43 0.86 -5.87
CA LEU A 76 1.60 -0.55 -6.24
C LEU A 76 2.09 -0.68 -7.69
N LEU A 77 1.48 0.06 -8.61
CA LEU A 77 1.85 0.05 -10.03
C LEU A 77 3.25 0.63 -10.26
N VAL A 78 3.62 1.70 -9.55
CA VAL A 78 4.96 2.30 -9.61
C VAL A 78 6.00 1.36 -9.01
N ALA A 79 5.74 0.77 -7.84
CA ALA A 79 6.64 -0.20 -7.20
C ALA A 79 6.89 -1.40 -8.12
N ARG A 80 5.84 -1.92 -8.76
CA ARG A 80 5.96 -2.97 -9.78
C ARG A 80 6.83 -2.52 -10.95
N LYS A 81 6.61 -1.32 -11.48
CA LYS A 81 7.37 -0.77 -12.61
C LYS A 81 8.85 -0.54 -12.26
N VAL A 82 9.16 -0.08 -11.04
CA VAL A 82 10.53 0.13 -10.55
C VAL A 82 11.23 -1.21 -10.35
N TYR A 83 10.58 -2.18 -9.71
CA TYR A 83 11.10 -3.54 -9.58
C TYR A 83 11.43 -4.16 -10.94
N ASP A 84 10.49 -4.04 -11.90
CA ASP A 84 10.66 -4.56 -13.27
C ASP A 84 11.75 -3.83 -14.07
N ARG A 85 12.26 -2.69 -13.59
CA ARG A 85 13.41 -1.98 -14.19
C ARG A 85 14.73 -2.34 -13.52
N LEU A 86 14.74 -2.57 -12.21
CA LEU A 86 15.94 -2.92 -11.44
C LEU A 86 16.36 -4.38 -11.63
N HIS A 87 15.44 -5.24 -12.05
CA HIS A 87 15.65 -6.68 -12.23
C HIS A 87 15.51 -7.14 -13.70
N ARG A 88 15.71 -6.23 -14.66
CA ARG A 88 16.03 -6.57 -16.06
C ARG A 88 17.53 -6.57 -16.25
#